data_AF-H1YAD7-F1
#
_entry.id   AF-H1YAD7-F1
#
_cell.length_a   1.000
_cell.length_b   1.000
_cell.length_c   1.000
_cell.angle_alpha   90.00
_cell.angle_beta   90.00
_cell.angle_gamma   90.00
#
_symmetry.space_group_name_H-M   'P 1'
#
loop_
_entity.id
_entity.type
_entity.pdbx_description
1 polymer ?
#
loop_
_entity_poly.entity_id
_entity_poly.type
_entity_poly.pdbx_seq_one_letter_code
_entity_poly.pdbx_strand_id
1 'polypeptide(L)'
;MNKSLNLNEFAEQGTLSIFVNARQEPMGVLIPLKQWVEIAPSVAKNCELYRLMEQLTYKPIFECSLKELADQLRPEIEKVEAEHLAAGQYNVYRYTGDDKLENLFVRQYAGHRELVRTDASTGQSHILNRNF
;
A
#
# COMPACT_ATOMS: atom_id res chain seq x y z
N MET A 1 2.53 7.61 44.53
CA MET A 1 2.32 6.19 44.17
C MET A 1 3.00 5.94 42.84
N ASN A 2 4.08 5.14 42.81
CA ASN A 2 4.64 4.66 41.55
C ASN A 2 3.64 3.66 40.96
N LYS A 3 2.89 4.05 39.93
CA LYS A 3 2.14 3.09 39.13
C LYS A 3 3.17 2.26 38.36
N SER A 4 3.37 1.00 38.73
CA SER A 4 4.13 0.10 37.87
C SER A 4 3.34 -0.10 36.58
N LEU A 5 3.95 0.22 35.44
CA LEU A 5 3.35 -0.03 34.15
C LEU A 5 3.29 -1.55 33.92
N ASN A 6 2.09 -2.10 33.87
CA ASN A 6 1.89 -3.49 33.43
C ASN A 6 1.91 -3.50 31.89
N LEU A 7 3.01 -4.00 31.33
CA LEU A 7 3.20 -4.04 29.87
C LEU A 7 2.21 -4.97 29.16
N ASN A 8 1.70 -6.01 29.83
CA ASN A 8 0.70 -6.90 29.25
C ASN A 8 -0.64 -6.18 29.13
N GLU A 9 -1.06 -5.49 30.19
CA GLU A 9 -2.30 -4.71 30.20
C GLU A 9 -2.24 -3.54 29.21
N PHE A 10 -1.08 -2.89 29.08
CA PHE A 10 -0.84 -1.86 28.06
C PHE A 10 -0.93 -2.41 26.63
N ALA A 11 -0.34 -3.57 26.36
CA ALA A 11 -0.39 -4.21 25.05
C ALA A 11 -1.83 -4.65 24.67
N GLU A 12 -2.65 -5.01 25.66
CA GLU A 12 -4.05 -5.38 25.46
C GLU A 12 -4.97 -4.18 25.22
N GLN A 13 -4.81 -3.10 26.00
CA GLN A 13 -5.59 -1.87 25.85
C GLN A 13 -5.21 -1.12 24.56
N GLY A 14 -3.96 -1.26 24.14
CA GLY A 14 -3.49 -0.76 22.85
C GLY A 14 -3.62 0.74 22.69
N THR A 15 -3.41 1.53 23.76
CA THR A 15 -3.51 3.00 23.74
C THR A 15 -2.15 3.70 23.82
N LEU A 16 -1.98 4.77 23.07
CA LEU A 16 -0.80 5.64 23.14
C LEU A 16 -0.71 6.25 24.54
N SER A 17 0.47 6.14 25.16
CA SER A 17 0.68 6.61 26.54
C SER A 17 1.97 7.40 26.67
N ILE A 18 1.93 8.45 27.50
CA ILE A 18 3.12 9.24 27.84
C ILE A 18 3.78 8.59 29.05
N PHE A 19 5.06 8.24 28.91
CA PHE A 19 5.89 7.74 29.99
C PHE A 19 6.52 8.92 30.72
N VAL A 20 6.31 9.02 32.03
CA VAL A 20 6.80 10.12 32.88
C VAL A 20 7.77 9.60 33.96
N ASN A 21 8.69 10.45 34.40
CA ASN A 21 9.60 10.14 35.50
C ASN A 21 8.92 10.27 36.88
N ALA A 22 9.67 10.02 37.95
CA ALA A 22 9.19 10.16 39.34
C ALA A 22 8.72 11.59 39.71
N ARG A 23 9.13 12.61 38.94
CA ARG A 23 8.75 14.02 39.09
C ARG A 23 7.57 14.42 38.19
N GLN A 24 6.93 13.47 37.50
CA GLN A 24 5.88 13.70 36.50
C GLN A 24 6.35 14.43 35.25
N GLU A 25 7.66 14.46 34.97
CA GLU A 25 8.19 15.03 33.74
C GLU A 25 8.13 13.99 32.61
N PRO A 26 7.67 14.35 31.40
CA PRO A 26 7.58 13.42 30.28
C PRO A 26 8.98 12.98 29.85
N MET A 27 9.19 11.67 29.82
CA MET A 27 10.42 11.01 29.36
C MET A 27 10.29 10.40 27.97
N GLY A 28 9.07 10.07 27.54
CA GLY A 28 8.85 9.46 26.23
C GLY A 28 7.39 9.09 25.97
N VAL A 29 7.17 8.42 24.85
CA VAL A 29 5.85 7.93 24.42
C VAL A 29 5.96 6.43 24.12
N LEU A 30 4.96 5.68 24.58
CA LEU A 30 4.77 4.28 24.19
C LEU A 30 3.69 4.22 23.11
N ILE A 31 4.05 3.63 21.98
CA ILE A 31 3.18 3.50 20.80
C ILE A 31 2.95 2.00 20.56
N PRO A 32 1.73 1.49 20.81
CA PRO A 32 1.37 0.13 20.42
C PRO A 32 1.47 -0.04 18.91
N LEU A 33 2.03 -1.17 18.44
CA LEU A 33 2.19 -1.43 17.00
C LEU A 33 0.87 -1.38 16.23
N LYS A 34 -0.24 -1.78 16.85
CA LYS A 34 -1.59 -1.69 16.24
C LYS A 34 -1.98 -0.23 15.93
N GLN A 35 -1.62 0.70 16.80
CA GLN A 35 -1.90 2.12 16.60
C GLN A 35 -0.91 2.81 15.67
N TRP A 36 0.31 2.25 15.50
CA TRP A 36 1.27 2.77 14.54
C TRP A 36 0.66 2.89 13.14
N VAL A 37 -0.10 1.89 12.71
CA VAL A 37 -0.77 1.86 11.39
C VAL A 37 -1.68 3.08 11.19
N GLU A 38 -2.34 3.54 12.25
CA GLU A 38 -3.28 4.67 12.21
C GLU A 38 -2.56 6.03 12.21
N ILE A 39 -1.46 6.14 12.96
CA ILE A 39 -0.73 7.42 13.10
C ILE A 39 0.35 7.62 12.04
N ALA A 40 0.90 6.53 11.48
CA ALA A 40 2.00 6.57 10.51
C ALA A 40 1.76 7.52 9.32
N PRO A 41 0.54 7.62 8.73
CA PRO A 41 0.28 8.57 7.65
C PRO A 41 0.47 10.04 8.04
N SER A 42 0.33 10.37 9.33
CA SER A 42 0.49 11.74 9.85
C SER A 42 1.90 12.04 10.35
N VAL A 43 2.79 11.04 10.37
CA VAL A 43 4.18 11.20 10.81
C VAL A 43 5.07 11.47 9.60
N ALA A 44 5.93 12.49 9.70
CA ALA A 44 6.85 12.82 8.62
C ALA A 44 7.83 11.65 8.34
N LYS A 45 7.82 11.14 7.10
CA LYS A 45 8.63 9.96 6.70
C LYS A 45 10.14 10.11 6.89
N ASN A 46 10.64 11.35 6.94
CA ASN A 46 12.06 11.64 7.11
C ASN A 46 12.50 11.72 8.58
N CYS A 47 11.60 11.57 9.56
CA CYS A 47 11.95 11.65 10.97
C CYS A 47 12.50 10.33 11.53
N GLU A 48 13.22 10.40 12.64
CA GLU A 48 13.84 9.25 13.29
C GLU A 48 12.80 8.22 13.77
N LEU A 49 11.67 8.69 14.31
CA LEU A 49 10.58 7.82 14.75
C LEU A 49 10.05 6.97 13.59
N TYR A 50 9.82 7.57 12.42
CA TYR A 50 9.30 6.84 11.26
C TYR A 50 10.28 5.75 10.82
N ARG A 51 11.57 6.07 10.71
CA ARG A 51 12.60 5.11 10.33
C ARG A 51 12.72 3.96 11.32
N LEU A 52 12.68 4.26 12.62
CA LEU A 52 12.72 3.24 13.68
C LEU A 52 11.52 2.31 13.57
N MET A 53 10.32 2.87 13.45
CA MET A 53 9.09 2.09 13.36
C MET A 53 9.02 1.28 12.07
N GLU A 54 9.47 1.84 10.94
CA GLU A 54 9.61 1.11 9.68
C GLU A 54 10.53 -0.11 9.85
N GLN A 55 11.68 0.03 10.50
CA GLN A 55 12.58 -1.10 10.78
C GLN A 55 11.93 -2.14 11.71
N LEU A 56 11.23 -1.71 12.75
CA LEU A 56 10.60 -2.61 13.73
C LEU A 56 9.36 -3.34 13.18
N THR A 57 8.67 -2.73 12.22
CA THR A 57 7.45 -3.27 11.60
C THR A 57 7.71 -3.85 10.21
N TYR A 58 8.97 -3.83 9.74
CA TYR A 58 9.33 -4.36 8.45
C TYR A 58 9.06 -5.85 8.41
N LYS A 59 8.19 -6.25 7.48
CA LYS A 59 7.88 -7.64 7.19
C LYS A 59 8.62 -8.04 5.91
N PRO A 60 9.54 -9.00 5.97
CA PRO A 60 10.23 -9.49 4.78
C PRO A 60 9.26 -10.04 3.74
N ILE A 61 9.63 -9.94 2.46
CA ILE A 61 8.82 -10.39 1.32
C ILE A 61 8.33 -11.85 1.46
N PHE A 62 9.18 -12.73 2.01
CA PHE A 62 8.86 -14.15 2.20
C PHE A 62 7.90 -14.41 3.37
N GLU A 63 7.63 -13.39 4.20
CA GLU A 63 6.66 -13.44 5.29
C GLU A 63 5.36 -12.69 4.93
N CYS A 64 5.39 -11.87 3.88
CA CYS A 64 4.20 -11.18 3.36
C CYS A 64 3.20 -12.18 2.74
N SER A 65 1.92 -11.96 3.03
CA SER A 65 0.82 -12.50 2.24
C SER A 65 0.82 -11.86 0.84
N LEU A 66 0.15 -12.50 -0.13
CA LEU A 66 0.01 -11.95 -1.49
C LEU A 66 -0.61 -10.55 -1.51
N LYS A 67 -1.55 -10.28 -0.60
CA LYS A 67 -2.18 -8.97 -0.47
C LYS A 67 -1.18 -7.93 0.03
N GLU A 68 -0.45 -8.22 1.11
CA GLU A 68 0.57 -7.32 1.66
C GLU A 68 1.66 -7.02 0.63
N LEU A 69 2.09 -8.01 -0.14
CA LEU A 69 3.06 -7.82 -1.22
C LEU A 69 2.51 -6.90 -2.32
N ALA A 70 1.27 -7.13 -2.76
CA ALA A 70 0.62 -6.30 -3.78
C ALA A 70 0.48 -4.84 -3.31
N ASP A 71 0.16 -4.63 -2.04
CA ASP A 71 0.06 -3.30 -1.44
C ASP A 71 1.43 -2.62 -1.34
N GLN A 72 2.49 -3.36 -0.98
CA GLN A 72 3.87 -2.86 -0.97
C GLN A 72 4.36 -2.45 -2.36
N LEU A 73 4.02 -3.21 -3.40
CA LEU A 73 4.46 -2.94 -4.77
C LEU A 73 3.62 -1.86 -5.47
N ARG A 74 2.42 -1.54 -4.96
CA ARG A 74 1.48 -0.60 -5.57
C ARG A 74 2.14 0.73 -5.99
N PRO A 75 2.92 1.42 -5.14
CA PRO A 75 3.48 2.72 -5.51
C PRO A 75 4.48 2.64 -6.67
N GLU A 76 5.28 1.57 -6.72
CA GLU A 76 6.24 1.36 -7.81
C GLU A 76 5.52 0.97 -9.11
N ILE A 77 4.44 0.20 -9.01
CA ILE A 77 3.57 -0.09 -10.17
C ILE A 77 2.98 1.20 -10.72
N GLU A 78 2.38 2.05 -9.87
CA GLU A 78 1.79 3.33 -10.27
C GLU A 78 2.81 4.26 -10.93
N LYS A 79 4.05 4.27 -10.42
CA LYS A 79 5.15 5.03 -11.00
C LYS A 79 5.51 4.54 -12.40
N VAL A 80 5.69 3.23 -12.59
CA VAL A 80 5.99 2.65 -13.91
C VAL A 80 4.84 2.88 -14.88
N GLU A 81 3.60 2.75 -14.42
CA GLU A 81 2.41 3.06 -15.22
C GLU A 81 2.41 4.51 -15.71
N ALA A 82 2.76 5.47 -14.86
CA ALA A 82 2.88 6.87 -15.24
C ALA A 82 4.02 7.12 -16.24
N GLU A 83 5.17 6.46 -16.04
CA GLU A 83 6.33 6.53 -16.94
C GLU A 83 6.01 5.98 -18.33
N HIS A 84 5.29 4.86 -18.43
CA HIS A 84 4.84 4.30 -19.71
C HIS A 84 3.95 5.28 -20.48
N LEU A 85 2.97 5.89 -19.80
CA LEU A 85 2.07 6.85 -20.43
C LEU A 85 2.83 8.11 -20.90
N ALA A 86 3.78 8.59 -20.10
CA ALA A 86 4.64 9.71 -20.48
C ALA A 86 5.53 9.39 -21.69
N ALA A 87 5.95 8.13 -21.85
CA ALA A 87 6.71 7.64 -23.00
C ALA A 87 5.85 7.37 -24.26
N GLY A 88 4.55 7.64 -24.22
CA GLY A 88 3.61 7.38 -25.31
C GLY A 88 3.23 5.92 -25.48
N GLN A 89 3.52 5.08 -24.48
CA GLN A 89 3.06 3.69 -24.42
C GLN A 89 1.67 3.61 -23.77
N TYR A 90 1.13 2.40 -23.66
CA TYR A 90 -0.14 2.12 -23.00
C TYR A 90 0.01 1.10 -21.89
N ASN A 91 -0.82 1.24 -20.85
CA ASN A 91 -0.99 0.22 -19.82
C ASN A 91 -2.15 -0.71 -20.20
N VAL A 92 -2.07 -1.98 -19.80
CA VAL A 92 -3.09 -2.98 -20.11
C VAL A 92 -3.76 -3.47 -18.83
N TYR A 93 -5.08 -3.36 -18.79
CA TYR A 93 -5.90 -3.81 -17.67
C TYR A 93 -6.88 -4.87 -18.13
N ARG A 94 -7.23 -5.81 -17.26
CA ARG A 94 -8.34 -6.73 -17.52
C ARG A 94 -9.65 -5.95 -17.50
N TYR A 95 -10.51 -6.16 -18.48
CA TYR A 95 -11.85 -5.59 -18.46
C TYR A 95 -12.74 -6.36 -17.47
N THR A 96 -13.42 -5.65 -16.58
CA THR A 96 -14.27 -6.22 -15.50
C THR A 96 -15.76 -5.90 -15.66
N GLY A 97 -16.19 -5.36 -16.80
CA GLY A 97 -17.58 -4.93 -17.00
C GLY A 97 -18.53 -6.04 -17.46
N ASP A 98 -18.00 -7.17 -17.92
CA ASP A 98 -18.80 -8.37 -18.24
C ASP A 98 -17.98 -9.63 -18.00
N ASP A 99 -18.30 -10.34 -16.91
CA ASP A 99 -17.61 -11.55 -16.48
C ASP A 99 -17.74 -12.72 -17.47
N LYS A 100 -18.65 -12.63 -18.45
CA LYS A 100 -18.86 -13.69 -19.45
C LYS A 100 -17.94 -13.57 -20.66
N LEU A 101 -17.25 -12.44 -20.82
CA LEU A 101 -16.40 -12.17 -21.97
C LEU A 101 -14.92 -12.35 -21.62
N GLU A 102 -14.42 -13.55 -21.89
CA GLU A 102 -13.00 -13.87 -21.73
C GLU A 102 -12.14 -13.13 -22.77
N ASN A 103 -10.90 -12.84 -22.38
CA ASN A 103 -9.87 -12.18 -23.20
C ASN A 103 -10.18 -10.73 -23.62
N LEU A 104 -10.98 -10.01 -22.83
CA LEU A 104 -11.15 -8.57 -22.98
C LEU A 104 -10.20 -7.79 -22.07
N PHE A 105 -9.57 -6.78 -22.66
CA PHE A 105 -8.61 -5.91 -21.99
C PHE A 105 -8.86 -4.46 -22.36
N VAL A 106 -8.51 -3.55 -21.45
CA VAL A 106 -8.47 -2.12 -21.69
C VAL A 106 -7.03 -1.71 -21.91
N ARG A 107 -6.74 -1.08 -23.05
CA ARG A 107 -5.48 -0.36 -23.27
C ARG A 107 -5.70 1.08 -22.88
N GLN A 108 -5.00 1.55 -21.86
CA GLN A 108 -5.04 2.94 -21.42
C GLN A 108 -3.84 3.69 -21.97
N TYR A 109 -4.10 4.73 -22.74
CA TYR A 109 -3.13 5.71 -23.21
C TYR A 109 -3.26 6.99 -22.39
N ALA A 110 -2.37 7.96 -22.62
CA ALA A 110 -2.40 9.23 -21.90
C ALA A 110 -3.69 10.05 -22.17
N GLY A 111 -4.28 9.92 -23.37
CA GLY A 111 -5.45 10.72 -23.79
C GLY A 111 -6.73 9.95 -24.04
N HIS A 112 -6.69 8.62 -24.14
CA HIS A 112 -7.85 7.80 -24.47
C HIS A 112 -7.69 6.36 -23.96
N ARG A 113 -8.77 5.59 -24.07
CA ARG A 113 -8.78 4.17 -23.74
C ARG A 113 -9.41 3.38 -24.87
N GLU A 114 -8.88 2.18 -25.09
CA GLU A 114 -9.38 1.25 -26.08
C GLU A 114 -9.80 -0.06 -25.41
N LEU A 115 -10.99 -0.56 -25.74
CA LEU A 115 -11.36 -1.94 -25.41
C LEU A 115 -10.85 -2.84 -26.52
N VAL A 116 -10.06 -3.84 -26.15
CA VAL A 116 -9.49 -4.82 -27.08
C VAL A 116 -9.85 -6.24 -26.68
N ARG A 117 -9.97 -7.11 -27.68
CA ARG A 117 -10.04 -8.55 -27.49
C ARG A 117 -8.75 -9.18 -27.97
N THR A 118 -8.16 -10.04 -27.17
CA THR A 118 -6.95 -10.78 -27.55
C THR A 118 -7.29 -12.22 -27.86
N ASP A 119 -6.79 -12.75 -28.97
CA ASP A 119 -6.82 -14.17 -29.26
C ASP A 119 -5.73 -14.87 -28.43
N ALA A 120 -6.12 -15.77 -27.53
CA ALA A 120 -5.20 -16.46 -26.64
C ALA A 120 -4.24 -17.43 -27.38
N SER A 121 -4.62 -17.91 -28.57
CA SER A 121 -3.82 -18.85 -29.35
C SER A 121 -2.75 -18.17 -30.20
N THR A 122 -2.99 -16.92 -30.63
CA THR A 122 -2.09 -16.19 -31.52
C THR A 122 -1.46 -14.94 -30.88
N GLY A 123 -2.01 -14.46 -29.76
CA GLY A 123 -1.64 -13.20 -29.13
C GLY A 123 -2.09 -11.96 -29.92
N GLN A 124 -2.81 -12.12 -31.03
CA GLN A 124 -3.29 -10.99 -31.82
C GLN A 124 -4.43 -10.27 -31.08
N SER A 125 -4.41 -8.94 -31.08
CA SER A 125 -5.46 -8.13 -30.48
C SER A 125 -6.28 -7.39 -31.54
N HIS A 126 -7.59 -7.39 -31.35
CA HIS A 126 -8.55 -6.61 -32.15
C HIS A 126 -9.17 -5.52 -31.29
N ILE A 127 -9.19 -4.29 -31.80
CA ILE A 127 -9.84 -3.16 -31.13
C ILE A 127 -11.34 -3.26 -31.34
N LEU A 128 -12.09 -3.37 -30.24
CA LEU A 128 -13.55 -3.41 -30.23
C LEU A 128 -14.15 -2.00 -30.08
N ASN A 129 -13.53 -1.14 -29.28
CA ASN A 129 -13.93 0.25 -29.10
C ASN A 129 -12.68 1.13 -28.92
N ARG A 130 -12.57 2.24 -29.68
CA ARG A 130 -11.46 3.20 -29.60
C ARG A 130 -11.67 4.33 -28.59
N ASN A 131 -12.90 4.53 -28.13
CA ASN A 131 -13.29 5.53 -27.14
C ASN A 131 -14.02 4.84 -25.98
N PHE A 132 -13.31 3.93 -25.31
CA PHE A 132 -13.85 3.13 -24.21
C PHE A 132 -13.86 3.90 -22.89
#